data_AF-A0AAN8UG62-F1
#
_entry.id   AF-A0AAN8UG62-F1
#
_cell.length_a   1.000
_cell.length_b   1.000
_cell.length_c   1.000
_cell.angle_alpha   90.00
_cell.angle_beta   90.00
_cell.angle_gamma   90.00
#
_symmetry.space_group_name_H-M   'P 1'
#
loop_
_entity.id
_entity.type
_entity.pdbx_description
1 polymer ?
#
loop_
_entity_poly.entity_id
_entity_poly.type
_entity_poly.pdbx_seq_one_letter_code
_entity_poly.pdbx_strand_id
1 'polypeptide(L)'
;MPVLAQQVNCTVVAFDRPGWGLTSRPCREDWEGKQLSNPYKLDTQVDLLLSFCTEMRFSSVVLVGHDDGGLLALKTSQRVQASNNSKNVIIKGIVLLGVSLTREVVPAFARILLRTSLGKRHLVRPLLRTEITQVVNRRAWYDATKLTTDVLNLYKKAGMKHFMGIGRLSSETVLSPAPADLLLKAVEELPVLVIAGAEDKLVPLKSCQIMASTLRLVAISGCGHLPHEECPKALLAALSPFISRLLMKNDLQNW
;
A
#
# COMPACT_ATOMS: atom_id res chain seq x y z
N MET A 1 12.41 -6.31 -8.68
CA MET A 1 12.45 -7.31 -7.58
C MET A 1 13.71 -8.16 -7.58
N PRO A 2 14.17 -8.79 -8.69
CA PRO A 2 15.38 -9.62 -8.67
C PRO A 2 16.64 -8.87 -8.21
N VAL A 3 16.79 -7.61 -8.64
CA VAL A 3 17.91 -6.74 -8.25
C VAL A 3 17.94 -6.51 -6.73
N LEU A 4 16.79 -6.21 -6.12
CA LEU A 4 16.73 -6.00 -4.67
C LEU A 4 17.06 -7.30 -3.93
N ALA A 5 16.46 -8.43 -4.35
CA ALA A 5 16.71 -9.74 -3.76
C ALA A 5 18.20 -10.09 -3.77
N GLN A 6 18.87 -9.84 -4.91
CA GLN A 6 20.31 -10.04 -5.05
C GLN A 6 21.14 -9.09 -4.17
N GLN A 7 20.75 -7.81 -4.08
CA GLN A 7 21.48 -6.80 -3.32
C GLN A 7 21.42 -7.02 -1.80
N VAL A 8 20.28 -7.49 -1.28
CA VAL A 8 20.08 -7.68 0.17
C VAL A 8 20.14 -9.15 0.59
N ASN A 9 20.36 -10.07 -0.36
CA ASN A 9 20.36 -11.51 -0.14
C ASN A 9 19.11 -12.03 0.60
N CYS A 10 17.93 -11.55 0.21
CA CYS A 10 16.65 -11.97 0.78
C CYS A 10 15.64 -12.35 -0.31
N THR A 11 14.71 -13.23 0.03
CA THR A 11 13.53 -13.48 -0.79
C THR A 11 12.66 -12.23 -0.82
N VAL A 12 12.40 -11.71 -2.03
CA VAL A 12 11.50 -10.56 -2.24
C VAL A 12 10.22 -11.05 -2.88
N VAL A 13 9.10 -10.80 -2.24
CA VAL A 13 7.77 -11.22 -2.68
C VAL A 13 6.86 -10.03 -2.84
N ALA A 14 6.13 -10.00 -3.96
CA ALA A 14 5.02 -9.09 -4.20
C ALA A 14 3.79 -9.94 -4.50
N PHE A 15 2.64 -9.57 -3.95
CA PHE A 15 1.40 -10.33 -4.11
C PHE A 15 0.24 -9.39 -4.40
N ASP A 16 -0.75 -9.92 -5.12
CA ASP A 16 -1.97 -9.20 -5.44
C ASP A 16 -3.00 -9.38 -4.33
N ARG A 17 -3.58 -8.27 -3.83
CA ARG A 17 -4.65 -8.31 -2.83
C ARG A 17 -6.01 -8.60 -3.48
N PRO A 18 -7.03 -9.07 -2.75
CA PRO A 18 -8.38 -9.27 -3.29
C PRO A 18 -8.93 -8.02 -3.96
N GLY A 19 -9.23 -8.07 -5.27
CA GLY A 19 -9.63 -6.90 -6.06
C GLY A 19 -8.58 -6.41 -7.06
N TRP A 20 -7.31 -6.68 -6.82
CA TRP A 20 -6.18 -6.21 -7.62
C TRP A 20 -5.52 -7.36 -8.39
N GLY A 21 -4.89 -7.02 -9.52
CA GLY A 21 -4.10 -7.94 -10.33
C GLY A 21 -4.82 -9.25 -10.68
N LEU A 22 -4.16 -10.38 -10.43
CA LEU A 22 -4.65 -11.72 -10.75
C LEU A 22 -5.39 -12.40 -9.58
N THR A 23 -5.37 -11.82 -8.39
CA THR A 23 -6.11 -12.37 -7.24
C THR A 23 -7.62 -12.30 -7.48
N SER A 24 -8.32 -13.31 -6.93
CA SER A 24 -9.77 -13.44 -7.04
C SER A 24 -10.50 -12.18 -6.57
N ARG A 25 -11.73 -12.01 -7.07
CA ARG A 25 -12.59 -10.86 -6.75
C ARG A 25 -13.93 -11.36 -6.24
N PRO A 26 -13.99 -11.89 -5.01
CA PRO A 26 -15.23 -12.40 -4.44
C PRO A 26 -16.33 -11.34 -4.48
N CYS A 27 -17.49 -11.71 -5.01
CA CYS A 27 -18.71 -10.95 -4.91
C CYS A 27 -19.26 -11.01 -3.48
N ARG A 28 -20.26 -10.19 -3.18
CA ARG A 28 -20.82 -10.09 -1.83
C ARG A 28 -21.32 -11.44 -1.32
N GLU A 29 -21.98 -12.17 -2.21
CA GLU A 29 -22.60 -13.47 -1.96
C GLU A 29 -21.56 -14.55 -1.59
N ASP A 30 -20.32 -14.43 -2.12
CA ASP A 30 -19.24 -15.40 -1.90
C ASP A 30 -18.73 -15.43 -0.45
N TRP A 31 -18.85 -14.32 0.27
CA TRP A 31 -18.40 -14.19 1.66
C TRP A 31 -19.56 -14.00 2.63
N GLU A 32 -20.59 -13.21 2.30
CA GLU A 32 -21.73 -12.97 3.19
C GLU A 32 -22.55 -14.25 3.39
N GLY A 33 -22.79 -15.01 2.31
CA GLY A 33 -23.52 -16.29 2.37
C GLY A 33 -22.78 -17.39 3.15
N LYS A 34 -21.46 -17.24 3.34
CA LYS A 34 -20.61 -18.17 4.10
C LYS A 34 -20.22 -17.62 5.48
N GLN A 35 -20.82 -16.50 5.92
CA GLN A 35 -20.48 -15.79 7.15
C GLN A 35 -18.97 -15.45 7.27
N LEU A 36 -18.30 -15.28 6.13
CA LEU A 36 -16.90 -14.87 6.07
C LEU A 36 -16.79 -13.35 6.16
N SER A 37 -15.66 -12.88 6.69
CA SER A 37 -15.36 -11.45 6.73
C SER A 37 -15.17 -10.89 5.32
N ASN A 38 -15.62 -9.64 5.12
CA ASN A 38 -15.48 -8.95 3.84
C ASN A 38 -13.99 -8.83 3.45
N PRO A 39 -13.54 -9.46 2.34
CA PRO A 39 -12.12 -9.51 1.95
C PRO A 39 -11.53 -8.14 1.56
N TYR A 40 -12.38 -7.15 1.35
CA TYR A 40 -11.98 -5.79 1.01
C TYR A 40 -11.81 -4.87 2.23
N LYS A 41 -12.17 -5.34 3.44
CA LYS A 41 -11.87 -4.60 4.68
C LYS A 41 -10.39 -4.63 4.98
N LEU A 42 -9.86 -3.50 5.43
CA LEU A 42 -8.45 -3.39 5.81
C LEU A 42 -8.04 -4.42 6.86
N ASP A 43 -8.86 -4.64 7.91
CA ASP A 43 -8.53 -5.63 8.94
C ASP A 43 -8.52 -7.07 8.41
N THR A 44 -9.42 -7.39 7.46
CA THR A 44 -9.40 -8.70 6.78
C THR A 44 -8.17 -8.83 5.87
N GLN A 45 -7.73 -7.75 5.21
CA GLN A 45 -6.49 -7.76 4.45
C GLN A 45 -5.24 -7.92 5.33
N VAL A 46 -5.24 -7.37 6.55
CA VAL A 46 -4.19 -7.62 7.55
C VAL A 46 -4.12 -9.11 7.87
N ASP A 47 -5.27 -9.74 8.12
CA ASP A 47 -5.32 -11.17 8.40
C ASP A 47 -4.88 -12.01 7.19
N LEU A 48 -5.28 -11.63 5.98
CA LEU A 48 -4.83 -12.29 4.75
C LEU A 48 -3.31 -12.17 4.54
N LEU A 49 -2.71 -11.00 4.80
CA LEU A 49 -1.26 -10.82 4.74
C LEU A 49 -0.54 -11.71 5.77
N LEU A 50 -1.07 -11.83 6.98
CA LEU A 50 -0.49 -12.69 8.01
C LEU A 50 -0.62 -14.18 7.66
N SER A 51 -1.76 -14.59 7.11
CA SER A 51 -1.96 -15.94 6.58
C SER A 51 -1.04 -16.23 5.41
N PHE A 52 -0.85 -15.26 4.50
CA PHE A 52 0.09 -15.36 3.40
C PHE A 52 1.53 -15.58 3.90
N CYS A 53 2.00 -14.79 4.86
CA CYS A 53 3.32 -14.99 5.45
C CYS A 53 3.45 -16.38 6.09
N THR A 54 2.40 -16.86 6.75
CA THR A 54 2.37 -18.19 7.37
C THR A 54 2.45 -19.30 6.33
N GLU A 55 1.64 -19.22 5.27
CA GLU A 55 1.61 -20.21 4.18
C GLU A 55 2.94 -20.26 3.43
N MET A 56 3.55 -19.09 3.21
CA MET A 56 4.87 -18.96 2.58
C MET A 56 6.02 -19.30 3.54
N ARG A 57 5.73 -19.66 4.80
CA ARG A 57 6.69 -20.03 5.86
C ARG A 57 7.72 -18.94 6.17
N PHE A 58 7.31 -17.67 6.12
CA PHE A 58 8.17 -16.57 6.53
C PHE A 58 8.18 -16.43 8.05
N SER A 59 9.31 -16.74 8.69
CA SER A 59 9.52 -16.52 10.13
C SER A 59 9.74 -15.06 10.50
N SER A 60 10.25 -14.26 9.55
CA SER A 60 10.40 -12.82 9.71
C SER A 60 10.31 -12.09 8.38
N VAL A 61 9.83 -10.85 8.40
CA VAL A 61 9.61 -10.04 7.19
C VAL A 61 9.95 -8.57 7.43
N VAL A 62 10.34 -7.89 6.35
CA VAL A 62 10.30 -6.43 6.25
C VAL A 62 9.11 -6.08 5.36
N LEU A 63 8.18 -5.27 5.87
CA LEU A 63 6.99 -4.89 5.10
C LEU A 63 7.27 -3.63 4.29
N VAL A 64 7.03 -3.68 2.99
CA VAL A 64 7.14 -2.51 2.09
C VAL A 64 5.75 -2.19 1.55
N GLY A 65 5.19 -1.05 1.97
CA GLY A 65 3.85 -0.62 1.61
C GLY A 65 3.88 0.67 0.78
N HIS A 66 3.23 0.65 -0.38
CA HIS A 66 3.02 1.83 -1.23
C HIS A 66 1.57 2.32 -1.11
N ASP A 67 1.37 3.64 -0.99
CA ASP A 67 0.06 4.29 -0.82
C ASP A 67 -0.79 3.58 0.26
N ASP A 68 -1.94 2.98 -0.09
CA ASP A 68 -2.78 2.22 0.84
C ASP A 68 -2.11 0.97 1.44
N GLY A 69 -1.16 0.37 0.73
CA GLY A 69 -0.33 -0.72 1.23
C GLY A 69 0.54 -0.30 2.43
N GLY A 70 0.84 0.99 2.58
CA GLY A 70 1.52 1.53 3.76
C GLY A 70 0.68 1.43 5.03
N LEU A 71 -0.61 1.75 4.91
CA LEU A 71 -1.56 1.62 6.01
C LEU A 71 -1.76 0.16 6.41
N LEU A 72 -1.82 -0.75 5.41
CA LEU A 72 -1.82 -2.19 5.64
C LEU A 72 -0.59 -2.64 6.42
N ALA A 73 0.61 -2.20 6.03
CA ALA A 73 1.86 -2.55 6.71
C ALA A 73 1.90 -2.08 8.17
N LEU A 74 1.46 -0.85 8.44
CA LEU A 74 1.36 -0.31 9.80
C LEU A 74 0.37 -1.10 10.66
N LYS A 75 -0.85 -1.33 10.15
CA LYS A 75 -1.87 -2.10 10.89
C LYS A 75 -1.44 -3.54 11.15
N THR A 76 -0.79 -4.19 10.19
CA THR A 76 -0.23 -5.54 10.39
C THR A 76 0.79 -5.55 11.51
N SER A 77 1.68 -4.56 11.52
CA SER A 77 2.73 -4.44 12.56
C SER A 77 2.14 -4.16 13.93
N GLN A 78 1.13 -3.29 14.02
CA GLN A 78 0.37 -3.06 15.25
C GLN A 78 -0.30 -4.35 15.75
N ARG A 79 -0.93 -5.11 14.85
CA ARG A 79 -1.61 -6.37 15.22
C ARG A 79 -0.64 -7.42 15.74
N VAL A 80 0.53 -7.58 15.11
CA VAL A 80 1.56 -8.53 15.54
C VAL A 80 2.09 -8.15 16.92
N GLN A 81 2.41 -6.88 17.16
CA GLN A 81 2.86 -6.40 18.47
C GLN A 81 1.80 -6.59 19.57
N ALA A 82 0.54 -6.25 19.28
CA ALA A 82 -0.54 -6.41 20.26
C ALA A 82 -0.85 -7.87 20.61
N SER A 83 -0.48 -8.82 19.74
CA SER A 83 -0.75 -10.25 19.94
C SER A 83 0.37 -10.98 20.69
N ASN A 84 1.37 -10.27 21.24
CA ASN A 84 2.57 -10.84 21.88
C ASN A 84 3.23 -11.96 21.04
N ASN A 85 3.34 -11.77 19.72
CA ASN A 85 3.90 -12.74 18.78
C ASN A 85 3.20 -14.12 18.75
N SER A 86 1.91 -14.22 19.11
CA SER A 86 1.15 -15.46 18.92
C SER A 86 1.06 -15.91 17.45
N LYS A 87 1.35 -15.00 16.51
CA LYS A 87 1.55 -15.31 15.10
C LYS A 87 3.05 -15.51 14.84
N ASN A 88 3.42 -16.61 14.20
CA ASN A 88 4.79 -17.08 13.90
C ASN A 88 5.60 -16.19 12.93
N VAL A 89 5.33 -14.87 12.85
CA VAL A 89 5.97 -13.94 11.92
C VAL A 89 6.46 -12.70 12.65
N ILE A 90 7.77 -12.48 12.64
CA ILE A 90 8.41 -11.30 13.23
C ILE A 90 8.50 -10.18 12.19
N ILE A 91 7.97 -8.99 12.51
CA ILE A 91 8.16 -7.81 11.67
C ILE A 91 9.49 -7.15 12.05
N LYS A 92 10.46 -7.15 11.13
CA LYS A 92 11.81 -6.58 11.36
C LYS A 92 11.90 -5.09 11.05
N GLY A 93 10.99 -4.58 10.24
CA GLY A 93 10.94 -3.17 9.87
C GLY A 93 9.86 -2.89 8.84
N ILE A 94 9.62 -1.61 8.61
CA ILE A 94 8.56 -1.11 7.74
C ILE A 94 9.13 -0.07 6.78
N VAL A 95 8.76 -0.15 5.51
CA VAL A 95 9.01 0.90 4.52
C VAL A 95 7.68 1.45 4.02
N LEU A 96 7.51 2.77 4.15
CA LEU A 96 6.35 3.52 3.71
C LEU A 96 6.70 4.31 2.44
N LEU A 97 6.15 3.91 1.30
CA LEU A 97 6.42 4.51 -0.01
C LEU A 97 5.25 5.39 -0.46
N GLY A 98 5.44 6.71 -0.53
CA GLY A 98 4.38 7.64 -0.97
C GLY A 98 3.10 7.54 -0.13
N VAL A 99 3.23 7.31 1.18
CA VAL A 99 2.10 7.08 2.10
C VAL A 99 1.67 8.39 2.76
N SER A 100 0.35 8.57 2.88
CA SER A 100 -0.24 9.64 3.70
C SER A 100 -1.37 9.10 4.56
N LEU A 101 -1.23 9.21 5.88
CA LEU A 101 -2.23 8.71 6.85
C LEU A 101 -3.40 9.68 7.07
N THR A 102 -3.25 10.94 6.65
CA THR A 102 -4.24 12.01 6.82
C THR A 102 -5.01 12.32 5.54
N ARG A 103 -4.72 11.62 4.44
CA ARG A 103 -5.31 11.92 3.12
C ARG A 103 -6.70 11.29 3.00
N GLU A 104 -7.70 12.12 2.73
CA GLU A 104 -8.95 11.64 2.14
C GLU A 104 -8.73 11.38 0.65
N VAL A 105 -8.66 10.10 0.25
CA VAL A 105 -8.52 9.68 -1.17
C VAL A 105 -9.79 10.03 -1.96
N VAL A 106 -10.94 10.11 -1.29
CA VAL A 106 -12.23 10.54 -1.85
C VAL A 106 -12.72 11.75 -1.05
N PRO A 107 -12.96 12.91 -1.69
CA PRO A 107 -13.50 14.08 -1.01
C PRO A 107 -14.77 13.73 -0.23
N ALA A 108 -14.92 14.26 0.98
CA ALA A 108 -16.06 13.95 1.87
C ALA A 108 -17.43 14.04 1.18
N PHE A 109 -17.65 15.05 0.33
CA PHE A 109 -18.91 15.20 -0.42
C PHE A 109 -19.13 14.07 -1.45
N ALA A 110 -18.06 13.62 -2.14
CA ALA A 110 -18.13 12.50 -3.08
C ALA A 110 -18.38 11.17 -2.34
N ARG A 111 -17.82 11.00 -1.15
CA ARG A 111 -18.10 9.85 -0.27
C ARG A 111 -19.58 9.81 0.15
N ILE A 112 -20.16 10.96 0.49
CA ILE A 112 -21.60 11.06 0.80
C ILE A 112 -22.41 10.69 -0.45
N LEU A 113 -22.09 11.28 -1.61
CA LEU A 113 -22.77 11.00 -2.88
C LEU A 113 -22.73 9.51 -3.24
N LEU A 114 -21.56 8.86 -3.10
CA LEU A 114 -21.37 7.42 -3.35
C LEU A 114 -22.18 6.53 -2.40
N ARG A 115 -22.49 7.01 -1.19
CA ARG A 115 -23.33 6.30 -0.20
C ARG A 115 -24.84 6.48 -0.47
N THR A 116 -25.24 7.52 -1.21
CA THR A 116 -26.65 7.76 -1.57
C THR A 116 -27.18 6.82 -2.66
N SER A 117 -28.51 6.74 -2.80
CA SER A 117 -29.17 6.00 -3.88
C SER A 117 -28.81 6.53 -5.28
N LEU A 118 -28.52 7.83 -5.42
CA LEU A 118 -28.07 8.46 -6.68
C LEU A 118 -26.66 8.01 -7.09
N GLY A 119 -25.73 7.90 -6.14
CA GLY A 119 -24.39 7.33 -6.40
C GLY A 119 -24.41 5.81 -6.59
N LYS A 120 -25.43 5.11 -6.06
CA LYS A 120 -25.69 3.68 -6.30
C LYS A 120 -26.33 3.42 -7.67
N ARG A 121 -27.19 4.32 -8.15
CA ARG A 121 -27.83 4.27 -9.47
C ARG A 121 -26.80 4.57 -10.58
N HIS A 122 -26.98 3.92 -11.73
CA HIS A 122 -26.01 3.82 -12.84
C HIS A 122 -25.64 5.13 -13.56
N LEU A 123 -26.00 6.31 -13.04
CA LEU A 123 -25.89 7.58 -13.75
C LEU A 123 -24.56 8.30 -13.50
N VAL A 124 -24.08 8.34 -12.25
CA VAL A 124 -22.81 9.03 -11.91
C VAL A 124 -21.59 8.15 -12.21
N ARG A 125 -21.77 6.82 -12.17
CA ARG A 125 -20.69 5.82 -12.24
C ARG A 125 -20.00 5.67 -13.60
N PRO A 126 -20.69 5.73 -14.76
CA PRO A 126 -20.04 5.56 -16.07
C PRO A 126 -19.13 6.73 -16.44
N LEU A 127 -19.52 7.95 -16.10
CA LEU A 127 -18.76 9.17 -16.42
C LEU A 127 -17.43 9.28 -15.63
N LEU A 128 -17.36 8.65 -14.45
CA LEU A 128 -16.12 8.58 -13.66
C LEU A 128 -15.13 7.51 -14.18
N ARG A 129 -15.56 6.54 -15.01
CA ARG A 129 -14.83 5.27 -15.28
C ARG A 129 -13.52 5.41 -16.05
N THR A 130 -13.45 6.29 -17.03
CA THR A 130 -12.29 6.36 -17.95
C THR A 130 -11.42 7.57 -17.71
N GLU A 131 -12.03 8.76 -17.59
CA GLU A 131 -11.28 10.02 -17.50
C GLU A 131 -10.57 10.18 -16.16
N ILE A 132 -11.21 9.86 -15.04
CA ILE A 132 -10.59 10.02 -13.72
C ILE A 132 -9.42 9.06 -13.54
N THR A 133 -9.56 7.81 -13.96
CA THR A 133 -8.47 6.82 -13.90
C THR A 133 -7.27 7.26 -14.73
N GLN A 134 -7.50 7.82 -15.93
CA GLN A 134 -6.42 8.34 -16.77
C GLN A 134 -5.77 9.59 -16.19
N VAL A 135 -6.57 10.50 -15.62
CA VAL A 135 -6.07 11.74 -15.00
C VAL A 135 -5.29 11.42 -13.73
N VAL A 136 -5.77 10.51 -12.88
CA VAL A 136 -5.05 10.07 -11.67
C VAL A 136 -3.75 9.37 -12.05
N ASN A 137 -3.78 8.48 -13.06
CA ASN A 137 -2.56 7.86 -13.56
C ASN A 137 -1.58 8.91 -14.09
N ARG A 138 -1.99 9.84 -14.95
CA ARG A 138 -1.09 10.89 -15.43
C ARG A 138 -0.54 11.78 -14.31
N ARG A 139 -1.33 12.04 -13.27
CA ARG A 139 -0.91 12.84 -12.11
C ARG A 139 0.01 12.07 -11.15
N ALA A 140 -0.06 10.74 -11.13
CA ALA A 140 0.81 9.90 -10.32
C ALA A 140 2.27 9.97 -10.79
N TRP A 141 2.51 10.27 -12.08
CA TRP A 141 3.85 10.36 -12.64
C TRP A 141 4.37 11.79 -12.56
N TYR A 142 5.65 11.93 -12.22
CA TYR A 142 6.39 13.18 -12.45
C TYR A 142 6.59 13.39 -13.95
N ASP A 143 7.11 12.36 -14.63
CA ASP A 143 7.29 12.36 -16.08
C ASP A 143 6.20 11.50 -16.75
N ALA A 144 5.10 12.17 -17.14
CA ALA A 144 3.98 11.52 -17.80
C ALA A 144 4.34 10.92 -19.18
N THR A 145 5.49 11.24 -19.77
CA THR A 145 5.92 10.63 -21.04
C THR A 145 6.31 9.16 -20.86
N LYS A 146 6.71 8.76 -19.64
CA LYS A 146 6.99 7.36 -19.29
C LYS A 146 5.73 6.50 -19.16
N LEU A 147 4.55 7.13 -19.04
CA LEU A 147 3.27 6.42 -19.06
C LEU A 147 2.91 6.05 -20.51
N THR A 148 3.61 5.05 -21.04
CA THR A 148 3.41 4.58 -22.42
C THR A 148 2.06 3.88 -22.58
N THR A 149 1.63 3.71 -23.84
CA THR A 149 0.41 2.96 -24.16
C THR A 149 0.46 1.53 -23.62
N ASP A 150 1.63 0.90 -23.63
CA ASP A 150 1.82 -0.46 -23.12
C ASP A 150 1.68 -0.52 -21.60
N VAL A 151 2.28 0.42 -20.86
CA VAL A 151 2.10 0.54 -19.40
C VAL A 151 0.62 0.78 -19.07
N LEU A 152 -0.05 1.67 -19.79
CA LEU A 152 -1.49 1.89 -19.63
C LEU A 152 -2.32 0.64 -19.92
N ASN A 153 -1.94 -0.15 -20.93
CA ASN A 153 -2.62 -1.39 -21.27
C ASN A 153 -2.39 -2.47 -20.21
N LEU A 154 -1.19 -2.54 -19.63
CA LEU A 154 -0.90 -3.41 -18.48
C LEU A 154 -1.76 -3.03 -17.28
N TYR A 155 -1.83 -1.75 -16.91
CA TYR A 155 -2.72 -1.30 -15.84
C TYR A 155 -4.20 -1.62 -16.12
N LYS A 156 -4.66 -1.45 -17.37
CA LYS A 156 -6.03 -1.83 -17.76
C LYS A 156 -6.28 -3.33 -17.60
N LYS A 157 -5.32 -4.19 -17.99
CA LYS A 157 -5.39 -5.65 -17.86
C LYS A 157 -5.33 -6.12 -16.40
N ALA A 158 -4.43 -5.53 -15.61
CA ALA A 158 -4.25 -5.82 -14.18
C ALA A 158 -5.41 -5.32 -13.28
N GLY A 159 -6.48 -4.80 -13.87
CA GLY A 159 -7.70 -4.48 -13.15
C GLY A 159 -7.90 -3.00 -12.79
N MET A 160 -7.14 -2.05 -13.34
CA MET A 160 -7.46 -0.62 -13.11
C MET A 160 -8.81 -0.19 -13.71
N LYS A 161 -9.30 -0.86 -14.78
CA LYS A 161 -10.71 -0.70 -15.22
C LYS A 161 -11.72 -1.04 -14.12
N HIS A 162 -11.28 -1.77 -13.08
CA HIS A 162 -12.06 -2.27 -11.96
C HIS A 162 -11.67 -1.64 -10.62
N PHE A 163 -10.77 -0.65 -10.52
CA PHE A 163 -10.50 0.06 -9.24
C PHE A 163 -11.80 0.60 -8.61
N MET A 164 -12.70 1.15 -9.44
CA MET A 164 -14.08 1.48 -9.01
C MET A 164 -15.06 0.30 -9.05
N GLY A 165 -14.72 -0.81 -9.69
CA GLY A 165 -15.41 -2.09 -9.56
C GLY A 165 -15.24 -2.69 -8.16
N ILE A 166 -14.09 -2.48 -7.50
CA ILE A 166 -13.90 -2.79 -6.09
C ILE A 166 -14.83 -1.92 -5.23
N GLY A 167 -15.03 -0.64 -5.57
CA GLY A 167 -16.05 0.21 -4.95
C GLY A 167 -17.51 -0.28 -5.17
N ARG A 168 -17.75 -1.10 -6.19
CA ARG A 168 -19.03 -1.83 -6.40
C ARG A 168 -19.11 -3.10 -5.54
N LEU A 169 -17.97 -3.74 -5.25
CA LEU A 169 -17.86 -4.95 -4.42
C LEU A 169 -17.88 -4.61 -2.91
N SER A 170 -17.36 -3.44 -2.52
CA SER A 170 -17.44 -2.90 -1.16
C SER A 170 -17.13 -1.40 -1.11
N SER A 171 -18.00 -0.63 -0.44
CA SER A 171 -17.74 0.79 -0.13
C SER A 171 -16.65 1.00 0.93
N GLU A 172 -16.17 -0.07 1.57
CA GLU A 172 -15.17 -0.04 2.63
C GLU A 172 -13.74 -0.01 2.10
N THR A 173 -13.58 -0.04 0.78
CA THR A 173 -12.31 0.26 0.10
C THR A 173 -11.97 1.74 0.10
N VAL A 174 -12.94 2.59 0.43
CA VAL A 174 -12.67 3.99 0.74
C VAL A 174 -12.06 4.06 2.13
N LEU A 175 -10.73 4.22 2.17
CA LEU A 175 -10.01 4.44 3.40
C LEU A 175 -10.56 5.67 4.12
N SER A 176 -10.95 5.49 5.37
CA SER A 176 -11.17 6.61 6.27
C SER A 176 -9.81 7.09 6.79
N PRO A 177 -9.63 8.38 7.08
CA PRO A 177 -8.45 8.86 7.78
C PRO A 177 -8.23 8.00 9.02
N ALA A 178 -7.08 7.34 9.10
CA ALA A 178 -6.70 6.62 10.30
C ALA A 178 -6.12 7.62 11.30
N PRO A 179 -6.28 7.42 12.62
CA PRO A 179 -5.56 8.20 13.60
C PRO A 179 -4.06 7.92 13.46
N ALA A 180 -3.38 8.75 12.66
CA ALA A 180 -2.00 8.58 12.25
C ALA A 180 -1.07 8.40 13.45
N ASP A 181 -1.27 9.23 14.49
CA ASP A 181 -0.46 9.22 15.71
C ASP A 181 -0.54 7.88 16.44
N LEU A 182 -1.74 7.26 16.51
CA LEU A 182 -1.91 5.96 17.16
C LEU A 182 -1.22 4.84 16.39
N LEU A 183 -1.26 4.86 15.05
CA LEU A 183 -0.59 3.86 14.22
C LEU A 183 0.92 4.00 14.27
N LEU A 184 1.43 5.22 14.23
CA LEU A 184 2.87 5.49 14.32
C LEU A 184 3.41 5.14 15.71
N LYS A 185 2.68 5.50 16.77
CA LYS A 185 3.02 5.11 18.14
C LYS A 185 3.04 3.59 18.30
N ALA A 186 2.09 2.89 17.71
CA ALA A 186 2.04 1.43 17.77
C ALA A 186 3.21 0.73 17.04
N VAL A 187 4.06 1.45 16.31
CA VAL A 187 5.24 0.90 15.64
C VAL A 187 6.53 1.65 16.03
N GLU A 188 6.51 2.40 17.13
CA GLU A 188 7.63 3.26 17.55
C GLU A 188 8.92 2.48 17.81
N GLU A 189 8.80 1.24 18.27
CA GLU A 189 9.93 0.33 18.54
C GLU A 189 10.47 -0.35 17.26
N LEU A 190 9.78 -0.23 16.12
CA LEU A 190 10.20 -0.82 14.87
C LEU A 190 10.98 0.19 14.02
N PRO A 191 12.04 -0.25 13.32
CA PRO A 191 12.67 0.58 12.30
C PRO A 191 11.68 0.89 11.18
N VAL A 192 11.38 2.18 10.98
CA VAL A 192 10.51 2.65 9.89
C VAL A 192 11.29 3.60 8.97
N LEU A 193 11.19 3.34 7.66
CA LEU A 193 11.72 4.20 6.61
C LEU A 193 10.57 4.78 5.79
N VAL A 194 10.54 6.10 5.64
CA VAL A 194 9.62 6.79 4.73
C VAL A 194 10.37 7.17 3.47
N ILE A 195 9.80 6.86 2.30
CA ILE A 195 10.34 7.23 0.99
C ILE A 195 9.24 7.95 0.21
N ALA A 196 9.53 9.12 -0.34
CA ALA A 196 8.56 9.91 -1.10
C ALA A 196 9.20 10.47 -2.38
N GLY A 197 8.41 10.60 -3.44
CA GLY A 197 8.80 11.42 -4.59
C GLY A 197 8.73 12.90 -4.21
N ALA A 198 9.76 13.67 -4.55
CA ALA A 198 9.78 15.09 -4.22
C ALA A 198 8.71 15.88 -5.00
N GLU A 199 8.34 15.40 -6.18
CA GLU A 199 7.36 16.00 -7.09
C GLU A 199 6.04 15.19 -7.16
N ASP A 200 5.76 14.39 -6.13
CA ASP A 200 4.50 13.66 -6.00
C ASP A 200 3.31 14.64 -5.88
N LYS A 201 2.42 14.60 -6.89
CA LYS A 201 1.22 15.44 -6.97
C LYS A 201 0.01 14.84 -6.24
N LEU A 202 0.07 13.56 -5.87
CA LEU A 202 -1.00 12.86 -5.17
C LEU A 202 -0.80 12.90 -3.66
N VAL A 203 0.43 12.71 -3.21
CA VAL A 203 0.85 12.83 -1.81
C VAL A 203 1.98 13.85 -1.71
N PRO A 204 1.67 15.10 -1.33
CA PRO A 204 2.69 16.13 -1.23
C PRO A 204 3.80 15.74 -0.27
N LEU A 205 5.06 16.01 -0.63
CA LEU A 205 6.23 15.73 0.20
C LEU A 205 6.09 16.28 1.63
N LYS A 206 5.47 17.46 1.78
CA LYS A 206 5.20 18.07 3.09
C LYS A 206 4.38 17.17 4.02
N SER A 207 3.41 16.43 3.49
CA SER A 207 2.63 15.46 4.27
C SER A 207 3.51 14.31 4.77
N CYS A 208 4.40 13.80 3.93
CA CYS A 208 5.38 12.78 4.34
C CYS A 208 6.38 13.33 5.36
N GLN A 209 6.82 14.58 5.24
CA GLN A 209 7.70 15.24 6.21
C GLN A 209 7.05 15.37 7.59
N ILE A 210 5.77 15.74 7.65
CA ILE A 210 5.02 15.83 8.91
C ILE A 210 4.90 14.44 9.54
N MET A 211 4.49 13.44 8.75
CA MET A 211 4.38 12.05 9.20
C MET A 211 5.73 11.48 9.68
N ALA A 212 6.81 11.84 9.00
CA ALA A 212 8.16 11.37 9.28
C ALA A 212 8.93 12.28 10.24
N SER A 213 8.26 13.13 11.03
CA SER A 213 8.93 14.08 11.93
C SER A 213 9.91 13.41 12.90
N THR A 214 9.63 12.18 13.33
CA THR A 214 10.50 11.34 14.18
C THR A 214 11.11 10.16 13.43
N LEU A 215 10.81 10.01 12.13
CA LEU A 215 11.22 8.87 11.32
C LEU A 215 12.26 9.27 10.28
N ARG A 216 12.98 8.29 9.74
CA ARG A 216 13.90 8.54 8.63
C ARG A 216 13.08 8.75 7.35
N LEU A 217 13.26 9.90 6.70
CA LEU A 217 12.67 10.23 5.39
C LEU A 217 13.75 10.28 4.31
N VAL A 218 13.46 9.68 3.15
CA VAL A 218 14.23 9.85 1.91
C VAL A 218 13.31 10.43 0.84
N ALA A 219 13.59 11.66 0.40
CA ALA A 219 12.93 12.26 -0.74
C ALA A 219 13.72 11.95 -2.02
N ILE A 220 13.05 11.45 -3.06
CA ILE A 220 13.65 11.16 -4.37
C ILE A 220 13.30 12.30 -5.32
N SER A 221 14.30 13.06 -5.76
CA SER A 221 14.13 14.12 -6.76
C SER A 221 13.84 13.57 -8.15
N GLY A 222 13.06 14.30 -8.93
CA GLY A 222 12.64 13.90 -10.28
C GLY A 222 11.69 12.70 -10.27
N CYS A 223 10.90 12.55 -9.21
CA CYS A 223 10.07 11.38 -8.96
C CYS A 223 8.67 11.78 -8.48
N GLY A 224 7.65 11.15 -9.07
CA GLY A 224 6.27 11.29 -8.65
C GLY A 224 5.89 10.24 -7.60
N HIS A 225 4.61 9.87 -7.64
CA HIS A 225 3.99 8.93 -6.72
C HIS A 225 4.42 7.48 -6.92
N LEU A 226 5.02 7.14 -8.07
CA LEU A 226 5.38 5.77 -8.46
C LEU A 226 6.90 5.58 -8.59
N PRO A 227 7.68 5.72 -7.50
CA PRO A 227 9.14 5.60 -7.53
C PRO A 227 9.65 4.23 -8.00
N HIS A 228 8.86 3.18 -7.85
CA HIS A 228 9.20 1.85 -8.36
C HIS A 228 9.14 1.74 -9.89
N GLU A 229 8.37 2.61 -10.55
CA GLU A 229 8.30 2.71 -12.01
C GLU A 229 9.22 3.82 -12.54
N GLU A 230 9.24 4.99 -11.88
CA GLU A 230 9.91 6.20 -12.39
C GLU A 230 11.40 6.26 -12.06
N CYS A 231 11.74 5.85 -10.83
CA CYS A 231 13.06 6.04 -10.23
C CYS A 231 13.57 4.77 -9.53
N PRO A 232 13.53 3.59 -10.17
CA PRO A 232 13.82 2.32 -9.51
C PRO A 232 15.24 2.26 -8.93
N LYS A 233 16.24 2.86 -9.60
CA LYS A 233 17.62 2.91 -9.09
C LYS A 233 17.73 3.70 -7.78
N ALA A 234 17.09 4.88 -7.71
CA ALA A 234 17.09 5.70 -6.51
C ALA A 234 16.30 5.04 -5.37
N LEU A 235 15.18 4.38 -5.70
CA LEU A 235 14.42 3.59 -4.73
C LEU A 235 15.27 2.45 -4.14
N LEU A 236 15.98 1.70 -4.98
CA LEU A 236 16.87 0.62 -4.53
C LEU A 236 18.02 1.15 -3.67
N ALA A 237 18.59 2.30 -4.01
CA ALA A 237 19.63 2.96 -3.22
C ALA A 237 19.12 3.40 -1.83
N ALA A 238 17.83 3.71 -1.69
CA ALA A 238 17.21 4.02 -0.41
C ALA A 238 16.85 2.76 0.40
N LEU A 239 16.34 1.71 -0.26
CA LEU A 239 15.89 0.46 0.36
C LEU A 239 17.04 -0.41 0.85
N SER A 240 18.05 -0.65 0.02
CA SER A 240 19.07 -1.67 0.28
C SER A 240 19.84 -1.41 1.57
N PRO A 241 20.37 -0.21 1.84
CA PRO A 241 21.12 0.05 3.07
C PRO A 241 20.25 -0.05 4.34
N PHE A 242 18.95 0.25 4.22
CA PHE A 242 18.01 0.10 5.32
C PHE A 242 17.79 -1.38 5.63
N ILE A 243 17.44 -2.19 4.62
CA ILE A 243 17.19 -3.62 4.79
C ILE A 243 18.45 -4.34 5.29
N SER A 244 19.61 -4.11 4.67
CA SER A 244 20.87 -4.75 5.09
C SER A 244 21.21 -4.47 6.57
N ARG A 245 20.91 -3.27 7.06
CA ARG A 245 21.11 -2.92 8.47
C ARG A 245 20.18 -3.70 9.41
N LEU A 246 18.94 -3.95 9.00
CA LEU A 246 17.98 -4.76 9.77
C LEU A 246 18.42 -6.21 9.88
N LEU A 247 19.06 -6.74 8.84
CA LEU A 247 19.59 -8.10 8.82
C LEU A 247 20.78 -8.22 9.78
N MET A 248 21.75 -7.31 9.69
CA MET A 248 22.96 -7.35 10.54
C MET A 248 22.68 -7.16 12.04
N LYS A 249 21.66 -6.37 12.40
CA LYS A 249 21.32 -6.12 13.81
C LYS A 249 20.83 -7.38 14.54
N ASN A 250 20.28 -8.37 13.81
CA ASN A 250 19.88 -9.64 14.41
C ASN A 250 21.06 -10.58 14.66
N ASP A 251 22.08 -10.55 13.80
CA ASP A 251 23.22 -11.46 13.94
C ASP A 251 24.03 -11.13 15.20
N LEU A 252 24.07 -9.86 15.61
CA LEU A 252 24.75 -9.40 16.83
C LEU A 252 23.97 -9.67 18.13
N GLN A 253 22.67 -10.01 18.07
CA GLN A 253 21.86 -10.35 19.26
C GLN A 253 21.82 -11.86 19.55
N ASN A 254 22.41 -12.68 18.68
CA ASN A 254 22.42 -14.14 18.77
C ASN A 254 23.77 -14.73 19.27
N TRP A 255 24.63 -13.91 19.88
CA TRP A 255 25.92 -14.30 20.45
C TRP A 255 26.02 -13.86 21.91
#